data_AF-A0AAW6YKV8-F1
#
_entry.id   AF-A0AAW6YKV8-F1
#
_cell.length_a   1.000
_cell.length_b   1.000
_cell.length_c   1.000
_cell.angle_alpha   90.00
_cell.angle_beta   90.00
_cell.angle_gamma   90.00
#
_symmetry.space_group_name_H-M   'P 1'
#
loop_
_entity.id
_entity.type
_entity.pdbx_description
1 polymer ?
#
loop_
_entity_poly.entity_id
_entity_poly.type
_entity_poly.pdbx_seq_one_letter_code
_entity_poly.pdbx_strand_id
1 'polypeptide(L)'
;MARKQKDKIVRVQFAENHVMMFGNSYKAWEEQLDEYLWLLKRDGELHSVKRVTVSDSKWISWGGLKWCPEERFQHHLNREGCQSDELDNPNPRQYKDMNFYEDITITRKVNKAVSNYKKGIY
;
A
#
# COMPACT_ATOMS: atom_id res chain seq x y z
N MET A 1 10.50 -2.72 -24.79
CA MET A 1 10.81 -2.25 -23.41
C MET A 1 9.49 -2.02 -22.70
N ALA A 2 9.21 -2.77 -21.62
CA ALA A 2 7.97 -2.57 -20.86
C ALA A 2 7.99 -1.17 -20.23
N ARG A 3 6.95 -0.38 -20.48
CA ARG A 3 6.78 0.97 -19.91
C ARG A 3 6.78 0.81 -18.39
N LYS A 4 7.86 1.21 -17.70
CA LYS A 4 7.96 1.16 -16.24
C LYS A 4 6.73 1.88 -15.68
N GLN A 5 5.83 1.13 -15.05
CA GLN A 5 4.66 1.71 -14.39
C GLN A 5 5.19 2.78 -13.43
N LYS A 6 4.64 3.99 -13.47
CA LYS A 6 5.06 5.04 -12.52
C LYS A 6 4.84 4.50 -11.11
N ASP A 7 5.86 4.62 -10.26
CA ASP A 7 5.75 4.23 -8.86
C ASP A 7 4.60 5.02 -8.24
N LYS A 8 3.64 4.30 -7.65
CA LYS A 8 2.51 4.87 -6.93
C LYS A 8 2.39 4.20 -5.58
N ILE A 9 2.03 5.01 -4.59
CA ILE A 9 1.55 4.53 -3.31
C ILE A 9 0.04 4.42 -3.40
N VAL A 10 -0.51 3.25 -3.10
CA VAL A 10 -1.95 3.00 -3.07
C VAL A 10 -2.38 2.89 -1.61
N ARG A 11 -3.23 3.80 -1.17
CA ARG A 11 -3.84 3.82 0.16
C ARG A 11 -5.27 3.30 0.04
N VAL A 12 -5.54 2.15 0.67
CA VAL A 12 -6.85 1.49 0.69
C VAL A 12 -7.43 1.55 2.09
N GLN A 13 -8.61 2.16 2.22
CA GLN A 13 -9.36 2.22 3.46
C GLN A 13 -10.48 1.17 3.43
N PHE A 14 -10.36 0.14 4.25
CA PHE A 14 -11.35 -0.94 4.39
C PHE A 14 -12.38 -0.62 5.48
N ALA A 15 -11.96 0.03 6.57
CA ALA A 15 -12.84 0.51 7.65
C ALA A 15 -12.34 1.87 8.18
N GLU A 16 -13.01 2.43 9.18
CA GLU A 16 -12.56 3.69 9.81
C GLU A 16 -11.15 3.58 10.38
N ASN A 17 -10.87 2.48 11.09
CA ASN A 17 -9.58 2.25 11.74
C ASN A 17 -8.71 1.24 10.98
N HIS A 18 -9.03 0.98 9.71
CA HIS A 18 -8.31 -0.01 8.90
C HIS A 18 -7.93 0.57 7.54
N VAL A 19 -6.73 1.14 7.52
CA VAL A 19 -6.12 1.70 6.32
C VAL A 19 -4.81 0.98 6.06
N MET A 20 -4.67 0.44 4.85
CA MET A 20 -3.47 -0.26 4.41
C MET A 20 -2.87 0.47 3.22
N MET A 21 -1.55 0.62 3.24
CA MET A 21 -0.78 1.24 2.17
C MET A 21 0.04 0.19 1.44
N PHE A 22 0.06 0.29 0.12
CA PHE A 22 0.76 -0.61 -0.80
C PHE A 22 1.62 0.22 -1.75
N GLY A 23 2.70 -0.36 -2.23
CA GLY A 23 3.47 0.26 -3.29
C GLY A 23 4.44 -0.74 -3.91
N ASN A 24 4.98 -0.36 -5.05
CA ASN A 24 5.92 -1.23 -5.75
C ASN A 24 7.20 -1.38 -4.92
N SER A 25 7.51 -2.61 -4.51
CA SER A 25 8.77 -2.97 -3.86
C SER A 25 9.49 -4.01 -4.71
N TYR A 26 9.77 -5.20 -4.17
CA TYR A 26 10.26 -6.34 -4.95
C TYR A 26 9.15 -7.04 -5.76
N LYS A 27 7.89 -6.68 -5.50
CA LYS A 27 6.67 -7.07 -6.22
C LYS A 27 5.83 -5.83 -6.55
N ALA A 28 4.94 -5.95 -7.54
CA ALA A 28 3.98 -4.92 -7.85
C ALA A 28 2.94 -4.78 -6.71
N TRP A 29 2.42 -3.55 -6.52
CA TRP A 29 1.41 -3.31 -5.48
C TRP A 29 0.15 -4.17 -5.69
N GLU A 30 -0.21 -4.52 -6.94
CA GLU A 30 -1.35 -5.40 -7.22
C GLU A 30 -1.17 -6.79 -6.62
N GLU A 31 0.02 -7.40 -6.78
CA GLU A 31 0.32 -8.73 -6.23
C GLU A 31 0.33 -8.71 -4.69
N GLN A 32 0.87 -7.64 -4.12
CA GLN A 32 0.89 -7.44 -2.69
C GLN A 32 -0.52 -7.22 -2.12
N LEU A 33 -1.37 -6.47 -2.82
CA LEU A 33 -2.78 -6.33 -2.46
C LEU A 33 -3.47 -7.69 -2.49
N ASP A 34 -3.24 -8.48 -3.53
CA ASP A 34 -3.82 -9.82 -3.67
C ASP A 34 -3.47 -10.73 -2.47
N GLU A 35 -2.18 -10.80 -2.12
CA GLU A 35 -1.70 -11.52 -0.92
C GLU A 35 -2.39 -11.01 0.36
N TYR A 36 -2.57 -9.70 0.50
CA TYR A 36 -3.23 -9.11 1.65
C TYR A 36 -4.74 -9.45 1.71
N LEU A 37 -5.43 -9.42 0.57
CA LEU A 37 -6.84 -9.81 0.48
C LEU A 37 -7.04 -11.29 0.82
N TRP A 38 -6.10 -12.15 0.44
CA TRP A 38 -6.10 -13.55 0.85
C TRP A 38 -6.01 -13.71 2.38
N LEU A 39 -5.12 -12.96 3.03
CA LEU A 39 -5.00 -12.95 4.50
C LEU A 39 -6.31 -12.49 5.16
N LEU A 40 -6.87 -11.35 4.72
CA LEU A 40 -8.13 -10.85 5.25
C LEU A 40 -9.28 -11.86 5.06
N LYS A 41 -9.33 -12.53 3.91
CA LYS A 41 -10.36 -13.55 3.65
C LYS A 41 -10.19 -14.75 4.57
N ARG A 42 -8.96 -15.25 4.72
CA ARG A 42 -8.64 -16.38 5.60
C ARG A 42 -9.04 -16.08 7.04
N ASP A 43 -8.81 -14.85 7.48
CA ASP A 43 -9.04 -14.41 8.86
C ASP A 43 -10.49 -13.92 9.09
N GLY A 44 -11.34 -13.89 8.04
CA GLY A 44 -12.73 -13.46 8.12
C GLY A 44 -12.94 -11.94 8.20
N GLU A 45 -11.89 -11.16 7.96
CA GLU A 45 -11.82 -9.70 8.09
C GLU A 45 -11.96 -8.97 6.73
N LEU A 46 -12.39 -9.67 5.68
CA LEU A 46 -12.52 -9.07 4.35
C LEU A 46 -13.75 -8.15 4.25
N HIS A 47 -13.54 -6.87 4.52
CA HIS A 47 -14.56 -5.83 4.42
C HIS A 47 -14.70 -5.25 3.00
N SER A 48 -15.72 -4.41 2.79
CA SER A 48 -15.81 -3.57 1.58
C SER A 48 -14.82 -2.42 1.66
N VAL A 49 -14.40 -1.89 0.52
CA VAL A 49 -13.52 -0.73 0.48
C VAL A 49 -14.36 0.54 0.64
N LYS A 50 -14.03 1.36 1.63
CA LYS A 50 -14.63 2.68 1.85
C LYS A 50 -14.02 3.72 0.89
N ARG A 51 -12.69 3.72 0.74
CA ARG A 51 -11.98 4.72 -0.06
C ARG A 51 -10.66 4.19 -0.61
N VAL A 52 -10.31 4.62 -1.82
CA VAL A 52 -8.99 4.40 -2.41
C VAL A 52 -8.42 5.75 -2.82
N THR A 53 -7.19 6.02 -2.37
CA THR A 53 -6.44 7.22 -2.75
C THR A 53 -5.03 6.82 -3.13
N VAL A 54 -4.38 7.59 -3.98
CA VAL A 54 -3.03 7.31 -4.45
C VAL A 54 -2.12 8.52 -4.32
N SER A 55 -0.83 8.27 -4.17
CA SER A 55 0.22 9.30 -4.25
C SER A 55 1.22 8.90 -5.33
N ASP A 56 1.72 9.89 -6.07
CA ASP A 56 2.83 9.71 -7.02
C ASP A 56 4.21 9.70 -6.33
N SER A 57 4.23 9.75 -5.00
CA SER A 57 5.42 9.55 -4.19
C SER A 57 5.99 8.14 -4.39
N LYS A 58 7.31 7.98 -4.26
CA LYS A 58 7.94 6.66 -4.32
C LYS A 58 7.57 5.83 -3.10
N TRP A 59 7.33 4.53 -3.29
CA TRP A 59 7.24 3.58 -2.19
C TRP A 59 8.57 3.46 -1.45
N ILE A 60 8.52 2.96 -0.23
CA ILE A 60 9.69 2.80 0.65
C ILE A 60 10.51 1.61 0.16
N SER A 61 11.77 1.84 -0.21
CA SER A 61 12.60 0.86 -0.93
C SER A 61 13.65 0.17 -0.04
N TRP A 62 13.26 -0.36 1.13
CA TRP A 62 14.16 -1.16 1.95
C TRP A 62 13.45 -2.37 2.58
N GLY A 63 14.20 -3.46 2.78
CA GLY A 63 13.76 -4.61 3.58
C GLY A 63 12.58 -5.44 3.05
N GLY A 64 12.16 -5.23 1.79
CA GLY A 64 11.05 -6.00 1.21
C GLY A 64 9.68 -5.64 1.79
N LEU A 65 9.49 -4.40 2.25
CA LEU A 65 8.19 -3.93 2.73
C LEU A 65 7.12 -4.08 1.64
N LYS A 66 6.17 -5.00 1.85
CA LYS A 66 5.05 -5.23 0.94
C LYS A 66 3.98 -4.17 1.18
N TRP A 67 3.36 -4.20 2.34
CA TRP A 67 2.32 -3.25 2.75
C TRP A 67 2.58 -2.83 4.19
N CYS A 68 1.97 -1.72 4.61
CA CYS A 68 1.95 -1.35 6.02
C CYS A 68 0.71 -0.53 6.38
N PRO A 69 0.27 -0.58 7.65
CA PRO A 69 -0.74 0.31 8.16
C PRO A 69 -0.31 1.77 7.98
N GLU A 70 -1.26 2.65 7.65
CA GLU A 70 -1.00 4.09 7.47
C GLU A 70 -0.31 4.71 8.69
N GLU A 71 -0.74 4.33 9.89
CA GLU A 71 -0.17 4.81 11.17
C GLU A 71 1.33 4.51 11.33
N ARG A 72 1.84 3.44 10.69
CA ARG A 72 3.26 3.05 10.74
C ARG A 72 4.05 3.59 9.56
N PHE A 73 3.40 4.24 8.59
CA PHE A 73 4.07 4.65 7.36
C PHE A 73 5.16 5.69 7.62
N GLN A 74 4.93 6.68 8.49
CA GLN A 74 5.96 7.66 8.85
C GLN A 74 7.17 7.00 9.53
N HIS A 75 6.93 6.00 10.39
CA HIS A 75 8.03 5.25 11.00
C HIS A 75 8.88 4.55 9.94
N HIS A 76 8.26 3.95 8.92
CA HIS A 76 9.00 3.35 7.81
C HIS A 76 9.76 4.38 6.96
N LEU A 77 9.23 5.60 6.79
CA LEU A 77 9.92 6.70 6.11
C LEU A 77 11.14 7.19 6.92
N ASN A 78 11.02 7.28 8.24
CA ASN A 78 12.12 7.67 9.13
C ASN A 78 13.30 6.71 9.03
N ARG A 79 13.02 5.43 8.78
CA ARG A 79 14.00 4.35 8.70
C ARG A 79 14.50 4.08 7.27
N GLU A 80 14.05 4.86 6.29
CA GLU A 80 14.37 4.64 4.89
C GLU A 80 15.87 4.80 4.61
N GLY A 81 16.49 3.72 4.13
CA GLY A 81 17.93 3.67 3.84
C GLY A 81 18.80 3.30 5.04
N CYS A 82 18.21 3.02 6.20
CA CYS A 82 18.92 2.69 7.44
C CYS A 82 18.90 1.18 7.73
N GLN A 83 19.99 0.66 8.29
CA GLN A 83 20.07 -0.70 8.86
C GLN A 83 19.52 -0.75 10.29
N SER A 84 19.22 -1.95 10.80
CA SER A 84 18.53 -2.16 12.09
C SER A 84 19.15 -1.44 13.29
N ASP A 85 20.47 -1.30 13.29
CA ASP A 85 21.33 -0.74 14.33
C ASP A 85 21.71 0.73 14.09
N GLU A 86 21.39 1.28 12.91
CA GLU A 86 21.65 2.68 12.59
C GLU A 86 20.58 3.60 13.18
N LEU A 87 20.96 4.85 13.44
CA LEU A 87 20.02 5.92 13.78
C LEU A 87 19.06 6.18 12.60
N ASP A 88 17.91 6.80 12.91
CA ASP A 88 16.95 7.21 11.89
C ASP A 88 17.60 8.12 10.84
N ASN A 89 17.03 8.09 9.63
CA ASN A 89 17.46 8.93 8.52
C ASN A 89 17.39 10.39 8.96
N PRO A 90 18.49 11.16 8.86
CA PRO A 90 18.52 12.55 9.31
C PRO A 90 17.62 13.48 8.49
N ASN A 91 17.22 13.07 7.28
CA ASN A 91 16.33 13.84 6.40
C ASN A 91 15.19 12.97 5.86
N PRO A 92 14.27 12.51 6.74
CA PRO A 92 13.23 11.58 6.33
C PRO A 92 12.13 12.32 5.57
N ARG A 93 11.59 11.66 4.54
CA ARG A 93 10.39 12.14 3.85
C ARG A 93 9.23 12.22 4.84
N GLN A 94 8.40 13.24 4.70
CA GLN A 94 7.27 13.45 5.59
C GLN A 94 5.98 13.00 4.93
N TYR A 95 5.21 12.15 5.62
CA TYR A 95 3.92 11.66 5.17
C TYR A 95 2.95 12.81 4.89
N LYS A 96 2.94 13.83 5.78
CA LYS A 96 2.11 15.04 5.65
C LYS A 96 2.38 15.83 4.36
N ASP A 97 3.55 15.68 3.74
CA ASP A 97 3.92 16.39 2.53
C ASP A 97 3.52 15.59 1.27
N MET A 98 3.01 14.37 1.43
CA MET A 98 2.54 13.55 0.32
C MET A 98 1.11 13.94 -0.08
N ASN A 99 0.92 14.21 -1.37
CA ASN A 99 -0.41 14.48 -1.92
C ASN A 99 -1.12 13.17 -2.26
N PHE A 100 -2.30 12.96 -1.67
CA PHE A 100 -3.17 11.81 -1.95
C PHE A 100 -4.42 12.27 -2.70
N TYR A 101 -4.67 11.66 -3.86
CA TYR A 101 -5.81 11.96 -4.72
C TYR A 101 -6.54 10.69 -5.15
N GLU A 102 -7.76 10.84 -5.65
CA GLU A 102 -8.55 9.71 -6.15
C GLU A 102 -8.16 9.38 -7.59
N ASP A 103 -7.84 8.11 -7.85
CA ASP A 103 -7.55 7.59 -9.18
C ASP A 103 -8.60 6.53 -9.52
N ILE A 104 -9.48 6.84 -10.47
CA ILE A 104 -10.62 5.99 -10.82
C ILE A 104 -10.17 4.63 -11.39
N THR A 105 -9.01 4.57 -12.04
CA THR A 105 -8.50 3.35 -12.64
C THR A 105 -8.00 2.41 -11.55
N ILE A 106 -7.23 2.94 -10.60
CA ILE A 106 -6.73 2.17 -9.45
C ILE A 106 -7.90 1.78 -8.54
N THR A 107 -8.83 2.69 -8.29
CA THR A 107 -10.05 2.41 -7.50
C THR A 107 -10.85 1.25 -8.10
N ARG A 108 -11.06 1.23 -9.43
CA ARG A 108 -11.73 0.12 -10.12
C ARG A 108 -10.97 -1.20 -9.97
N LYS A 109 -9.64 -1.19 -10.08
CA LYS A 109 -8.80 -2.39 -9.89
C LYS A 109 -8.94 -2.95 -8.47
N VAL A 110 -8.79 -2.11 -7.45
CA VAL A 110 -8.92 -2.49 -6.04
C VAL A 110 -10.31 -3.07 -5.76
N ASN A 111 -11.36 -2.37 -6.17
CA ASN A 111 -12.75 -2.83 -5.97
C ASN A 111 -13.03 -4.15 -6.69
N LYS A 112 -12.48 -4.34 -7.90
CA LYS A 112 -12.61 -5.61 -8.63
C LYS A 112 -11.92 -6.74 -7.87
N ALA A 113 -10.69 -6.55 -7.40
CA ALA A 113 -9.95 -7.55 -6.63
C ALA A 113 -10.70 -7.95 -5.35
N VAL A 114 -11.19 -6.97 -4.58
CA VAL A 114 -11.98 -7.23 -3.36
C VAL A 114 -13.27 -7.99 -3.67
N SER A 115 -13.99 -7.61 -4.73
CA SER A 115 -15.22 -8.29 -5.16
C SER A 115 -14.96 -9.74 -5.57
N ASN A 116 -13.86 -9.99 -6.29
CA ASN A 116 -13.38 -11.31 -6.68
C ASN A 116 -13.13 -12.21 -5.47
N TYR A 117 -12.38 -11.72 -4.47
CA TYR A 117 -12.13 -12.46 -3.23
C TYR A 117 -13.42 -12.80 -2.46
N LYS A 118 -14.35 -11.86 -2.36
CA LYS A 118 -15.67 -12.08 -1.73
C LYS A 118 -16.50 -13.14 -2.45
N LYS A 119 -16.36 -13.24 -3.79
CA LYS A 119 -17.04 -14.25 -4.61
C LYS A 119 -16.32 -15.60 -4.69
N GLY A 120 -15.09 -15.69 -4.16
CA GLY A 120 -14.27 -16.90 -4.29
C GLY A 120 -13.68 -17.10 -5.68
N ILE A 121 -13.50 -16.03 -6.45
CA ILE A 121 -12.88 -16.04 -7.78
C ILE A 121 -11.51 -15.39 -7.60
N TYR A 122 -10.44 -16.16 -7.43
CA TYR A 122 -9.07 -15.65 -7.25
C TYR A 122 -8.11 -16.43 -8.15
#